data_AF-A0A0P7BHR1-F1
#
_entry.id   AF-A0A0P7BHR1-F1
#
_cell.length_a   1.000
_cell.length_b   1.000
_cell.length_c   1.000
_cell.angle_alpha   90.00
_cell.angle_beta   90.00
_cell.angle_gamma   90.00
#
_symmetry.space_group_name_H-M   'P 1'
#
loop_
_entity.id
_entity.type
_entity.pdbx_description
1 polymer ?
#
loop_
_entity_poly.entity_id
_entity_poly.type
_entity_poly.pdbx_seq_one_letter_code
_entity_poly.pdbx_strand_id
1 'polypeptide(L)'
;MAEREFQINPIVQESVVHNTKALSNIQSLSASLFGITVGILGLESYSGFLVYLAFSCITTLLFYTLKVAPDSLSEGRSPLDPTRFYRGAFDFWFSGAFGGISGFILTWTLFYGLVRA
;
A
#
# COMPACT_ATOMS: atom_id res chain seq x y z
N MET A 1 12.64 28.28 7.87
CA MET A 1 13.72 27.37 7.46
C MET A 1 13.27 26.26 6.51
N ALA A 2 11.98 25.86 6.47
CA ALA A 2 11.48 24.88 5.49
C ALA A 2 11.50 25.39 4.03
N GLU A 3 11.26 26.68 3.80
CA GLU A 3 11.20 27.27 2.45
C GLU A 3 12.53 27.19 1.67
N ARG A 4 13.67 27.27 2.37
CA ARG A 4 15.00 27.22 1.74
C ARG A 4 15.40 25.82 1.27
N GLU A 5 14.92 24.78 1.95
CA GLU A 5 15.16 23.41 1.51
C GLU A 5 14.30 23.03 0.30
N PHE A 6 13.07 23.56 0.20
CA PHE A 6 12.21 23.39 -0.98
C PHE A 6 12.79 24.03 -2.25
N GLN A 7 13.64 25.05 -2.10
CA GLN A 7 14.36 25.67 -3.21
C GLN A 7 15.58 24.85 -3.67
N ILE A 8 16.15 24.00 -2.80
CA ILE A 8 17.35 23.18 -3.09
C ILE A 8 16.95 21.85 -3.74
N ASN A 9 15.86 21.21 -3.26
CA ASN A 9 15.27 20.01 -3.86
C ASN A 9 13.79 20.28 -4.16
N PRO A 10 13.46 20.85 -5.32
CA PRO A 10 12.07 21.06 -5.68
C PRO A 10 11.35 19.71 -5.73
N ILE A 11 10.29 19.54 -4.94
CA ILE A 11 9.41 18.38 -5.05
C ILE A 11 8.74 18.45 -6.42
N VAL A 12 9.30 17.72 -7.37
CA VAL A 12 8.72 17.59 -8.71
C VAL A 12 7.42 16.80 -8.54
N GLN A 13 6.29 17.42 -8.85
CA GLN A 13 4.98 16.77 -8.77
C GLN A 13 4.94 15.46 -9.57
N GLU A 14 5.70 15.40 -10.66
CA GLU A 14 5.87 14.20 -11.49
C GLU A 14 6.50 13.02 -10.72
N SER A 15 7.51 13.28 -9.88
CA SER A 15 8.14 12.25 -9.04
C SER A 15 7.17 11.73 -7.97
N VAL A 16 6.35 12.60 -7.40
CA VAL A 16 5.31 12.22 -6.42
C VAL A 16 4.25 11.33 -7.09
N VAL A 17 3.78 11.71 -8.28
CA VAL A 17 2.81 10.93 -9.06
C VAL A 17 3.39 9.57 -9.46
N HIS A 18 4.64 9.53 -9.92
CA HIS A 18 5.31 8.27 -10.28
C HIS A 18 5.45 7.33 -9.08
N ASN A 19 5.89 7.83 -7.92
CA ASN A 19 6.02 7.05 -6.69
C ASN A 19 4.67 6.54 -6.18
N THR A 20 3.63 7.36 -6.29
CA THR A 20 2.25 6.97 -5.93
C THR A 20 1.76 5.85 -6.84
N LYS A 21 2.01 5.95 -8.14
CA LYS A 21 1.64 4.91 -9.12
C LYS A 21 2.39 3.60 -8.88
N ALA A 22 3.69 3.66 -8.59
CA ALA A 22 4.50 2.48 -8.30
C ALA A 22 4.00 1.77 -7.03
N LEU A 23 3.67 2.53 -5.99
CA LEU A 23 3.07 2.01 -4.77
C LEU A 23 1.73 1.31 -5.03
N SER A 24 0.81 1.97 -5.73
CA SER A 24 -0.50 1.37 -6.04
C SER A 24 -0.35 0.07 -6.83
N ASN A 25 0.62 -0.02 -7.75
CA ASN A 25 0.88 -1.25 -8.49
C ASN A 25 1.34 -2.39 -7.57
N ILE A 26 2.26 -2.12 -6.64
CA ILE A 26 2.75 -3.11 -5.67
C ILE A 26 1.60 -3.59 -4.76
N GLN A 27 0.75 -2.67 -4.29
CA GLN A 27 -0.41 -3.01 -3.47
C GLN A 27 -1.41 -3.86 -4.25
N SER A 28 -1.70 -3.54 -5.51
CA SER A 28 -2.58 -4.33 -6.37
C SER A 28 -2.04 -5.74 -6.65
N LEU A 29 -0.74 -5.87 -6.91
CA LEU A 29 -0.08 -7.18 -7.11
C LEU A 29 -0.04 -8.00 -5.82
N SER A 30 0.22 -7.34 -4.68
CA SER A 30 0.20 -8.02 -3.38
C SER A 30 -1.21 -8.49 -3.04
N ALA A 31 -2.22 -7.66 -3.31
CA ALA A 31 -3.63 -8.00 -3.11
C ALA A 31 -4.07 -9.21 -3.94
N SER A 32 -3.64 -9.32 -5.20
CA SER A 32 -3.95 -10.50 -6.02
C SER A 32 -3.25 -11.77 -5.50
N LEU A 33 -1.99 -11.69 -5.06
CA LEU A 33 -1.27 -12.82 -4.46
C LEU A 33 -1.93 -13.30 -3.15
N PHE A 34 -2.38 -12.38 -2.31
CA PHE A 34 -3.11 -12.74 -1.09
C PHE A 34 -4.49 -13.32 -1.41
N GLY A 35 -5.17 -12.84 -2.47
CA GLY A 35 -6.42 -13.42 -2.95
C GLY A 35 -6.27 -14.89 -3.36
N ILE A 36 -5.18 -15.23 -4.04
CA ILE A 36 -4.83 -16.63 -4.36
C ILE A 36 -4.65 -17.45 -3.09
N THR A 37 -3.90 -16.93 -2.11
CA THR A 37 -3.62 -17.64 -0.85
C THR A 37 -4.91 -17.93 -0.06
N VAL A 38 -5.79 -16.93 0.07
CA VAL A 38 -7.10 -17.08 0.74
C VAL A 38 -8.02 -18.03 -0.03
N GLY A 39 -8.00 -17.96 -1.36
CA GLY A 39 -8.77 -18.86 -2.23
C GLY A 39 -8.35 -20.32 -2.08
N ILE A 40 -7.05 -20.60 -2.04
CA ILE A 40 -6.52 -21.97 -1.86
C ILE A 40 -6.85 -22.51 -0.46
N LEU A 41 -6.72 -21.68 0.57
CA LEU A 41 -7.08 -22.10 1.93
C LEU A 41 -8.59 -22.31 2.13
N GLY A 42 -9.43 -21.88 1.17
CA GLY A 42 -10.88 -22.04 1.26
C GLY A 42 -11.53 -21.17 2.34
N LEU A 43 -10.84 -20.14 2.83
CA LEU A 43 -11.36 -19.25 3.87
C LEU A 43 -12.61 -18.52 3.34
N GLU A 44 -13.75 -18.78 3.96
CA GLU A 44 -15.02 -18.19 3.57
C GLU A 44 -15.35 -16.88 4.33
N SER A 45 -16.08 -16.02 3.64
CA SER A 45 -16.81 -14.88 4.20
C SER A 45 -15.95 -13.89 5.02
N TYR A 46 -16.05 -13.90 6.35
CA TYR A 46 -15.44 -12.89 7.23
C TYR A 46 -13.91 -13.05 7.35
N SER A 47 -13.43 -14.30 7.34
CA SER A 47 -12.01 -14.60 7.53
C SER A 47 -11.18 -14.13 6.34
N GLY A 48 -11.70 -14.24 5.11
CA GLY A 48 -11.03 -13.74 3.91
C GLY A 48 -10.86 -12.21 3.91
N PHE A 49 -11.89 -11.49 4.35
CA PHE A 49 -11.83 -10.03 4.48
C PHE A 49 -10.90 -9.56 5.61
N LEU A 50 -10.86 -10.26 6.75
CA LEU A 50 -9.92 -9.95 7.83
C LEU A 50 -8.47 -10.14 7.39
N VAL A 51 -8.19 -11.24 6.68
CA VAL A 51 -6.87 -11.50 6.10
C VAL A 51 -6.50 -10.39 5.13
N TYR A 52 -7.42 -10.00 4.23
CA TYR A 52 -7.19 -8.89 3.32
C TYR A 52 -6.87 -7.57 4.04
N LEU A 53 -7.66 -7.19 5.06
CA LEU A 53 -7.43 -5.97 5.84
C LEU A 53 -6.08 -6.01 6.57
N ALA A 54 -5.76 -7.12 7.22
CA ALA A 54 -4.50 -7.31 7.92
C ALA A 54 -3.30 -7.23 6.96
N PHE A 55 -3.35 -7.93 5.82
CA PHE A 55 -2.28 -7.91 4.83
C PHE A 55 -2.16 -6.57 4.08
N SER A 56 -3.27 -5.88 3.82
CA SER A 56 -3.25 -4.54 3.24
C SER A 56 -2.60 -3.53 4.20
N CYS A 57 -2.95 -3.60 5.49
CA CYS A 57 -2.30 -2.84 6.56
C CYS A 57 -0.80 -3.17 6.64
N ILE A 58 -0.44 -4.46 6.68
CA ILE A 58 0.96 -4.91 6.76
C ILE A 58 1.76 -4.45 5.55
N THR A 59 1.24 -4.61 4.33
CA THR A 59 1.95 -4.21 3.10
C THR A 59 2.22 -2.70 3.11
N THR A 60 1.23 -1.93 3.54
CA THR A 60 1.34 -0.47 3.63
C THR A 60 2.29 -0.03 4.75
N LEU A 61 2.26 -0.72 5.90
CA LEU A 61 3.16 -0.50 7.03
C LEU A 61 4.60 -0.93 6.71
N LEU A 62 4.77 -2.03 5.99
CA LEU A 62 6.07 -2.52 5.54
C LEU A 62 6.68 -1.54 4.53
N PHE A 63 5.87 -1.00 3.61
CA PHE A 63 6.35 0.03 2.69
C PHE A 63 6.71 1.33 3.42
N TYR A 64 5.90 1.74 4.39
CA TYR A 64 6.18 2.88 5.25
C TYR A 64 7.48 2.70 6.04
N THR A 65 7.68 1.55 6.69
CA THR A 65 8.89 1.27 7.48
C THR A 65 10.14 1.07 6.62
N LEU A 66 10.03 0.43 5.45
CA LEU A 66 11.18 0.15 4.59
C LEU A 66 11.61 1.33 3.72
N LYS A 67 10.68 2.21 3.29
CA LYS A 67 11.01 3.33 2.39
C LYS A 67 10.78 4.72 2.99
N VAL A 68 9.76 4.92 3.83
CA VAL A 68 9.44 6.25 4.37
C VAL A 68 10.23 6.54 5.66
N ALA A 69 10.40 5.55 6.53
CA ALA A 69 11.18 5.71 7.76
C ALA A 69 12.68 6.03 7.54
N PRO A 70 13.42 5.37 6.63
CA PRO A 70 14.84 5.71 6.43
C PRO A 70 15.04 7.08 5.75
N ASP A 71 14.13 7.49 4.86
CA ASP A 71 14.15 8.83 4.25
C ASP A 71 13.86 9.93 5.28
N SER A 72 12.92 9.67 6.20
CA SER A 72 12.57 10.61 7.30
C SER A 72 13.66 10.72 8.37
N LEU A 73 14.41 9.64 8.63
CA LEU A 73 15.55 9.62 9.56
C LEU A 73 16.77 10.37 9.02
N SER A 74 16.99 10.34 7.70
CA SER A 74 18.08 11.11 7.05
C SER A 74 17.85 12.63 7.10
N GLU A 75 16.61 13.08 7.26
CA GLU A 75 16.22 14.49 7.28
C GLU A 75 16.00 15.06 8.71
N GLY A 76 16.29 14.28 9.76
CA GLY A 76 16.35 14.77 11.15
C GLY A 76 15.02 15.26 11.75
N ARG A 77 13.87 14.78 11.27
CA ARG A 77 12.54 15.12 11.81
C ARG A 77 11.72 13.92 12.22
N SER A 78 10.73 14.20 13.08
CA SER A 78 9.89 13.25 13.78
C SER A 78 9.38 12.12 12.87
N PRO A 79 9.49 10.85 13.27
CA PRO A 79 9.23 9.67 12.43
C PRO A 79 7.76 9.49 11.98
N LEU A 80 6.90 10.48 12.19
CA LEU A 80 5.45 10.40 12.03
C LEU A 80 4.85 11.46 11.09
N ASP A 81 5.68 12.26 10.40
CA ASP A 81 5.20 13.36 9.55
C ASP A 81 5.44 13.08 8.04
N PRO A 82 4.59 12.27 7.38
CA PRO A 82 4.70 11.95 5.94
C PRO A 82 4.27 13.11 5.02
N THR A 83 3.99 14.29 5.58
CA THR A 83 3.33 15.43 4.94
C THR A 83 4.17 16.12 3.85
N ARG A 84 5.48 15.82 3.76
CA ARG A 84 6.38 16.41 2.74
C ARG A 84 6.37 15.68 1.39
N PHE A 85 6.11 14.38 1.38
CA PHE A 85 6.27 13.54 0.17
C PHE A 85 4.97 12.89 -0.35
N TYR A 86 3.91 12.86 0.46
CA TYR A 86 2.61 12.31 0.05
C TYR A 86 1.47 13.26 0.43
N ARG A 87 0.43 13.32 -0.42
CA ARG A 87 -0.76 14.20 -0.29
C ARG A 87 -1.56 13.99 1.02
N GLY A 88 -1.28 12.93 1.77
CA GLY A 88 -1.77 12.66 3.11
C GLY A 88 -1.51 11.21 3.52
N ALA A 89 -1.24 10.95 4.80
CA ALA A 89 -1.05 9.59 5.33
C ALA A 89 -2.29 8.70 5.12
N PHE A 90 -3.47 9.32 5.23
CA PHE A 90 -4.76 8.66 4.96
C PHE A 90 -4.96 8.35 3.49
N ASP A 91 -4.57 9.25 2.58
CA ASP A 91 -4.65 9.00 1.14
C ASP A 91 -3.72 7.83 0.76
N PHE A 92 -2.51 7.78 1.31
CA PHE A 92 -1.59 6.66 1.14
C PHE A 92 -2.17 5.32 1.61
N TRP A 93 -2.84 5.31 2.76
CA TRP A 93 -3.38 4.09 3.36
C TRP A 93 -4.66 3.61 2.66
N PHE A 94 -5.58 4.53 2.35
CA PHE A 94 -6.88 4.19 1.77
C PHE A 94 -6.83 4.05 0.24
N SER A 95 -6.10 4.91 -0.47
CA SER A 95 -6.00 4.83 -1.94
C SER A 95 -5.41 3.49 -2.38
N GLY A 96 -4.39 3.03 -1.65
CA GLY A 96 -3.75 1.74 -1.87
C GLY A 96 -4.63 0.54 -1.55
N ALA A 97 -5.29 0.57 -0.39
CA ALA A 97 -6.23 -0.47 0.00
C ALA A 97 -7.37 -0.58 -1.03
N PHE A 98 -8.09 0.51 -1.31
CA PHE A 98 -9.22 0.48 -2.24
C PHE A 98 -8.84 0.05 -3.66
N GLY A 99 -7.66 0.43 -4.16
CA GLY A 99 -7.17 0.01 -5.46
C GLY A 99 -6.94 -1.50 -5.60
N GLY A 100 -6.58 -2.19 -4.50
CA GLY A 100 -6.28 -3.63 -4.51
C GLY A 100 -7.47 -4.55 -4.27
N ILE A 101 -8.60 -4.04 -3.76
CA ILE A 101 -9.76 -4.87 -3.35
C ILE A 101 -10.32 -5.68 -4.51
N SER A 102 -10.45 -5.07 -5.70
CA SER A 102 -11.03 -5.73 -6.87
C SER A 102 -10.19 -6.92 -7.33
N GLY A 103 -8.86 -6.76 -7.39
CA GLY A 103 -7.92 -7.82 -7.76
C GLY A 103 -7.90 -8.97 -6.74
N PHE A 104 -8.02 -8.63 -5.46
CA PHE A 104 -8.16 -9.61 -4.38
C PHE A 104 -9.44 -10.45 -4.53
N ILE A 105 -10.61 -9.82 -4.66
CA ILE A 105 -11.90 -10.54 -4.76
C ILE A 105 -11.94 -11.44 -6.01
N LEU A 106 -11.41 -10.95 -7.14
CA LEU A 106 -11.43 -11.69 -8.40
C LEU A 106 -10.55 -12.94 -8.34
N THR A 107 -9.35 -12.84 -7.77
CA THR A 107 -8.47 -14.00 -7.58
C THR A 107 -8.95 -14.94 -6.48
N TRP A 108 -9.53 -14.41 -5.40
CA TRP A 108 -10.12 -15.19 -4.33
C TRP A 108 -11.25 -16.08 -4.83
N THR A 109 -12.23 -15.52 -5.54
CA THR A 109 -13.38 -16.28 -6.05
C THR A 109 -12.98 -17.32 -7.11
N LEU A 110 -12.01 -16.99 -7.97
CA LEU A 110 -11.48 -17.91 -8.99
C LEU A 110 -10.84 -19.15 -8.34
N PHE A 111 -9.86 -18.95 -7.45
CA PHE A 111 -9.13 -20.07 -6.84
C PHE A 111 -9.99 -20.86 -5.86
N TYR A 112 -10.89 -20.20 -5.13
CA TYR A 112 -11.86 -20.88 -4.29
C TYR A 112 -12.77 -21.80 -5.10
N GLY A 113 -13.28 -21.31 -6.25
CA GLY A 113 -14.06 -22.12 -7.18
C GLY A 113 -13.28 -23.30 -7.76
N LEU A 114 -11.99 -23.12 -8.05
CA LEU A 114 -11.12 -24.17 -8.58
C LEU A 114 -10.85 -25.30 -7.58
N VAL A 115 -10.60 -24.97 -6.31
CA VAL A 115 -10.24 -25.95 -5.28
C VAL A 115 -11.46 -26.75 -4.78
N ARG A 116 -12.65 -26.17 -4.88
CA ARG A 116 -13.88 -26.69 -4.29
C ARG A 116 -14.90 -27.21 -5.33
N ALA A 117 -14.56 -27.12 -6.61
CA ALA A 117 -15.26 -27.78 -7.73
C ALA A 117 -14.80 -29.24 -7.89
#